data_AF-A0A960IW52-F1
#
_entry.id   AF-A0A960IW52-F1
#
_cell.length_a   1.000
_cell.length_b   1.000
_cell.length_c   1.000
_cell.angle_alpha   90.00
_cell.angle_beta   90.00
_cell.angle_gamma   90.00
#
_symmetry.space_group_name_H-M   'P 1'
#
loop_
_entity.id
_entity.type
_entity.pdbx_description
1 polymer ?
#
loop_
_entity_poly.entity_id
_entity_poly.type
_entity_poly.pdbx_seq_one_letter_code
_entity_poly.pdbx_strand_id
1 'polypeptide(L)' 'ELHELSFSVIYRGQPVDIEVSATDIGIHLPADSGNGSAVALEVTGQFALLEPGDTLRVPLD' A
#
# COMPACT_ATOMS: atom_id res chain seq x y z
N GLU A 1 10.52 13.11 -17.28
CA GLU A 1 9.15 12.62 -17.03
C GLU A 1 9.15 11.94 -15.68
N LEU A 2 8.18 12.23 -14.81
CA LEU A 2 8.01 11.48 -13.56
C LEU A 2 7.22 10.23 -13.93
N HIS A 3 7.87 9.07 -13.86
CA HIS A 3 7.22 7.79 -14.14
C HIS A 3 6.62 7.30 -12.83
N GLU A 4 5.34 7.61 -12.60
CA GLU A 4 4.56 6.97 -11.55
C GLU A 4 4.19 5.56 -12.01
N LEU A 5 4.36 4.58 -11.14
CA LEU A 5 3.92 3.20 -11.35
C LEU A 5 2.82 2.90 -10.33
N SER A 6 1.63 2.54 -10.82
CA SER A 6 0.52 2.10 -9.99
C SER A 6 0.15 0.66 -10.32
N PHE A 7 -0.05 -0.17 -9.30
CA PHE A 7 -0.52 -1.53 -9.44
C PHE A 7 -1.27 -2.00 -8.20
N SER A 8 -2.14 -2.98 -8.38
CA SER A 8 -2.88 -3.61 -7.29
C SER A 8 -2.47 -5.07 -7.16
N VAL A 9 -2.33 -5.53 -5.92
CA VAL A 9 -2.11 -6.95 -5.60
C VAL A 9 -3.22 -7.45 -4.69
N ILE A 10 -3.54 -8.73 -4.79
CA ILE A 10 -4.48 -9.38 -3.86
C ILE A 10 -3.67 -10.22 -2.88
N TYR A 11 -3.56 -9.77 -1.63
CA TYR A 11 -2.92 -10.52 -0.56
C TYR A 11 -3.98 -11.21 0.30
N ARG A 12 -4.02 -12.55 0.27
CA ARG A 12 -4.98 -13.37 1.04
C ARG A 12 -6.46 -13.01 0.81
N GLY A 13 -6.80 -12.40 -0.33
CA GLY A 13 -8.16 -11.93 -0.61
C GLY A 13 -8.42 -10.48 -0.23
N GLN A 14 -7.42 -9.77 0.31
CA GLN A 14 -7.45 -8.32 0.53
C GLN A 14 -6.72 -7.61 -0.62
N PRO A 15 -7.39 -6.74 -1.40
CA PRO A 15 -6.73 -5.83 -2.33
C PRO A 15 -5.82 -4.86 -1.58
N VAL A 16 -4.64 -4.64 -2.14
CA VAL A 16 -3.64 -3.67 -1.68
C VAL A 16 -3.19 -2.90 -2.92
N ASP A 17 -3.50 -1.60 -2.93
CA ASP A 17 -3.12 -0.70 -4.02
C ASP A 17 -1.78 -0.05 -3.68
N ILE A 18 -0.86 -0.06 -4.63
CA ILE A 18 0.50 0.43 -4.46
C ILE A 18 0.79 1.47 -5.54
N GLU A 19 1.27 2.63 -5.11
CA GLU A 19 1.73 3.72 -5.96
C GLU A 19 3.20 3.98 -5.66
N VAL A 20 4.05 3.93 -6.68
CA VAL A 20 5.46 4.23 -6.57
C VAL A 20 5.75 5.48 -7.39
N SER A 21 6.23 6.52 -6.72
CA SER A 21 6.69 7.76 -7.34
C SER A 21 8.21 7.88 -7.24
N ALA A 22 8.77 8.99 -7.71
CA ALA A 22 10.19 9.29 -7.52
C ALA A 22 10.55 9.67 -6.07
N THR A 23 9.56 10.00 -5.24
CA THR A 23 9.76 10.58 -3.90
C THR A 23 9.16 9.74 -2.77
N ASP A 24 8.26 8.81 -3.08
CA ASP A 24 7.56 8.01 -2.07
C ASP A 24 6.96 6.72 -2.63
N ILE A 25 6.64 5.81 -1.72
CA ILE A 25 5.78 4.65 -1.94
C ILE A 25 4.49 4.87 -1.14
N GLY A 26 3.36 4.95 -1.84
CA GLY A 26 2.02 4.93 -1.28
C GLY A 26 1.46 3.51 -1.27
N ILE A 27 0.83 3.13 -0.15
CA ILE A 27 0.06 1.88 -0.04
C ILE A 27 -1.31 2.20 0.52
N HIS A 28 -2.37 1.78 -0.17
CA HIS A 28 -3.75 1.94 0.25
C HIS A 28 -4.44 0.57 0.35
N LEU A 29 -5.16 0.36 1.45
CA LEU A 29 -6.09 -0.77 1.60
C LEU A 29 -7.50 -0.23 1.43
N PRO A 30 -8.24 -0.55 0.36
CA PRO A 30 -9.58 0.00 0.18
C PRO A 30 -10.59 -0.60 1.17
N ALA A 31 -11.34 0.25 1.86
CA ALA A 31 -12.23 -0.12 2.97
C ALA A 31 -13.32 -1.14 2.59
N ASP A 32 -13.95 -0.94 1.43
CA ASP A 32 -15.11 -1.75 0.98
C ASP A 32 -14.71 -2.87 0.01
N SER A 33 -13.42 -3.23 -0.01
CA SER A 33 -12.89 -4.26 -0.90
C SER A 33 -12.18 -5.36 -0.12
N GLY A 34 -12.34 -6.60 -0.57
CA GLY A 34 -11.60 -7.74 -0.04
C GLY A 34 -12.27 -8.48 1.11
N ASN A 35 -11.45 -8.95 2.05
CA ASN A 35 -11.86 -9.85 3.12
C ASN A 35 -11.94 -9.16 4.49
N GLY A 36 -11.69 -7.85 4.56
CA GLY A 36 -11.77 -7.04 5.78
C GLY A 36 -10.64 -7.30 6.78
N SER A 37 -9.56 -7.96 6.36
CA SER A 37 -8.43 -8.26 7.25
C SER A 37 -7.35 -7.19 7.17
N ALA A 38 -6.75 -6.88 8.31
CA ALA A 38 -5.54 -6.08 8.39
C ALA A 38 -4.38 -6.73 7.62
N VAL A 39 -3.48 -5.91 7.07
CA VAL A 39 -2.27 -6.35 6.38
C VAL A 39 -1.05 -5.77 7.08
N ALA A 40 -0.16 -6.65 7.54
CA ALA A 40 1.16 -6.26 8.01
C ALA A 40 2.12 -6.16 6.81
N LEU A 41 2.81 -5.03 6.69
CA LEU A 41 3.71 -4.72 5.58
C LEU A 41 5.04 -4.20 6.12
N GLU A 42 6.11 -4.49 5.40
CA GLU A 42 7.41 -3.86 5.56
C GLU A 42 7.73 -3.14 4.24
N VAL A 43 7.95 -1.83 4.32
CA VAL A 43 8.24 -0.97 3.17
C VAL A 43 9.53 -0.24 3.47
N THR A 44 10.57 -0.45 2.66
CA THR A 44 11.91 0.14 2.86
C THR A 44 12.49 -0.02 4.27
N GLY A 45 12.13 -1.11 4.98
CA GLY A 45 12.54 -1.38 6.36
C GLY A 45 11.62 -0.81 7.45
N GLN A 46 10.59 -0.06 7.06
CA GLN A 46 9.54 0.42 7.97
C GLN A 46 8.39 -0.59 8.03
N PHE A 47 8.10 -1.06 9.24
CA PHE A 47 6.95 -1.94 9.49
C PHE A 47 5.68 -1.13 9.76
N ALA A 48 4.56 -1.57 9.19
CA ALA A 48 3.23 -1.04 9.46
C ALA A 48 2.19 -2.17 9.48
N LEU A 49 1.17 -2.01 10.31
CA LEU A 49 -0.06 -2.79 10.25
C LEU A 49 -1.15 -1.86 9.75
N LEU A 50 -1.76 -2.18 8.61
CA LEU A 50 -2.80 -1.38 7.98
C LEU A 50 -4.14 -2.09 8.06
N GLU A 51 -5.16 -1.37 8.50
CA GLU A 51 -6.55 -1.80 8.48
C GLU A 51 -7.22 -1.40 7.14
N PRO A 52 -8.33 -2.05 6.75
CA PRO A 52 -9.11 -1.59 5.61
C PRO A 52 -9.54 -0.12 5.74
N GLY A 53 -9.24 0.67 4.72
CA GLY A 53 -9.42 2.13 4.69
C GLY A 53 -8.14 2.91 4.94
N ASP A 54 -7.08 2.27 5.46
CA ASP A 54 -5.83 2.95 5.75
C ASP A 54 -5.02 3.27 4.50
N THR A 55 -4.20 4.30 4.63
CA THR A 55 -3.18 4.68 3.66
C THR A 55 -1.86 4.92 4.37
N LEU A 56 -0.80 4.27 3.88
CA LEU A 56 0.57 4.50 4.26
C LEU A 56 1.29 5.27 3.15
N ARG A 57 2.13 6.24 3.52
CA ARG A 57 3.06 6.92 2.61
C ARG A 57 4.45 6.84 3.22
N VAL A 58 5.40 6.30 2.45
CA VAL A 58 6.80 6.13 2.87
C VAL A 58 7.69 6.92 1.92
N PRO A 59 8.34 8.02 2.39
CA PRO A 59 9.28 8.77 1.58
C PRO A 59 10.49 7.92 1.14
N LEU A 60 11.06 8.27 -0.01
CA LEU A 60 12.31 7.73 -0.54
C LEU A 60 13.36 8.85 -0.47
N ASP A 61 14.10 8.89 0.64
CA ASP A 61 15.22 9.81 0.90
C ASP A 61 16.58 9.28 0.39
#